data_AF-A0A7R9F4Z3-F1
#
_entry.id   AF-A0A7R9F4Z3-F1
#
_cell.length_a   1.000
_cell.length_b   1.000
_cell.length_c   1.000
_cell.angle_alpha   90.00
_cell.angle_beta   90.00
_cell.angle_gamma   90.00
#
_symmetry.space_group_name_H-M   'P 1'
#
loop_
_entity.id
_entity.type
_entity.pdbx_description
1 polymer ?
#
loop_
_entity_poly.entity_id
_entity_poly.type
_entity_poly.pdbx_seq_one_letter_code
_entity_poly.pdbx_strand_id
1 'polypeptide(L)'
;MLGTHSATKRCSRYWLNLYGLRVPRNSEKRKEKSRDAARNRRSRETKIFTDLAHALPLSASCLAQLDKASIMRLAISYLKVRSLLDSSALDDILESGESLAPVTQQRGVVSSIKTNASLLPK
;
A
#
# COMPACT_ATOMS: atom_id res chain seq x y z
N MET A 1 23.44 -47.63 -39.35
CA MET A 1 22.96 -48.00 -37.99
C MET A 1 23.24 -46.80 -37.09
N LEU A 2 22.22 -46.03 -36.72
CA LEU A 2 21.44 -46.19 -35.46
C LEU A 2 22.33 -45.99 -34.20
N GLY A 3 22.10 -44.97 -33.37
CA GLY A 3 21.04 -43.95 -33.50
C GLY A 3 21.10 -42.79 -32.52
N THR A 4 20.41 -41.71 -32.90
CA THR A 4 20.25 -40.47 -32.14
C THR A 4 19.13 -40.59 -31.11
N HIS A 5 19.37 -41.17 -29.92
CA HIS A 5 18.31 -41.35 -28.93
C HIS A 5 18.62 -40.79 -27.52
N SER A 6 17.84 -39.76 -27.18
CA SER A 6 17.27 -39.52 -25.84
C SER A 6 18.08 -38.79 -24.74
N ALA A 7 18.64 -37.62 -25.06
CA ALA A 7 18.88 -36.57 -24.04
C ALA A 7 17.64 -35.70 -23.73
N THR A 8 16.64 -35.66 -24.63
CA THR A 8 15.52 -34.69 -24.58
C THR A 8 14.42 -35.00 -23.56
N LYS A 9 14.25 -36.25 -23.11
CA LYS A 9 13.13 -36.62 -22.21
C LYS A 9 13.28 -36.17 -20.75
N ARG A 10 14.46 -35.68 -20.33
CA ARG A 10 14.67 -35.14 -18.96
C ARG A 10 14.37 -33.64 -18.85
N CYS A 11 14.53 -32.86 -19.93
CA CYS A 11 14.38 -31.40 -19.91
C CYS A 11 12.92 -30.94 -19.67
N SER A 12 11.94 -31.63 -20.27
CA SER A 12 10.50 -31.30 -20.15
C SER A 12 9.99 -31.22 -18.71
N ARG A 13 10.47 -32.09 -17.80
CA ARG A 13 10.00 -32.16 -16.42
C ARG A 13 10.56 -31.04 -15.52
N TYR A 14 11.73 -30.49 -15.85
CA TYR A 14 12.26 -29.31 -15.15
C TYR A 14 11.63 -28.01 -15.67
N TRP A 15 11.41 -27.89 -16.98
CA TRP A 15 10.69 -26.76 -17.56
C TRP A 15 9.27 -26.60 -16.99
N LEU A 16 8.50 -27.69 -16.88
CA LEU A 16 7.15 -27.63 -16.27
C LEU A 16 7.13 -27.23 -14.78
N ASN A 17 8.26 -27.34 -14.06
CA ASN A 17 8.40 -26.80 -12.71
C ASN A 17 8.87 -25.33 -12.70
N LEU A 18 9.78 -24.94 -13.59
CA LEU A 18 10.27 -23.55 -13.69
C LEU A 18 9.17 -22.57 -14.15
N TYR A 19 8.25 -23.02 -15.00
CA TYR A 19 7.15 -22.20 -15.53
C TYR A 19 5.91 -22.13 -14.60
N GLY A 20 6.06 -22.46 -13.31
CA GLY A 20 5.13 -22.06 -12.25
C GLY A 20 3.74 -22.73 -12.23
N LEU A 21 3.43 -23.63 -13.18
CA LEU A 21 2.10 -24.25 -13.33
C LEU A 21 1.77 -25.35 -12.30
N ARG A 22 2.46 -25.38 -11.16
CA ARG A 22 2.11 -26.20 -10.00
C ARG A 22 1.93 -25.31 -8.78
N VAL A 23 0.73 -24.75 -8.63
CA VAL A 23 0.32 -24.10 -7.39
C VAL A 23 0.15 -25.21 -6.33
N PRO A 24 1.01 -25.30 -5.29
CA PRO A 24 0.82 -26.32 -4.25
C PRO A 24 -0.54 -26.06 -3.59
N ARG A 25 -1.37 -27.10 -3.42
CA ARG A 25 -2.81 -26.97 -3.06
C ARG A 25 -3.11 -26.14 -1.81
N ASN A 26 -2.14 -25.99 -0.89
CA ASN A 26 -2.20 -25.08 0.26
C ASN A 26 -2.07 -23.59 -0.14
N SER A 27 -1.18 -23.28 -1.08
CA SER A 27 -0.97 -21.91 -1.56
C SER A 27 -2.17 -21.34 -2.31
N GLU A 28 -3.02 -22.16 -2.94
CA GLU A 28 -4.26 -21.67 -3.55
C GLU A 28 -5.21 -21.08 -2.49
N LYS A 29 -5.40 -21.79 -1.36
CA LYS A 29 -6.17 -21.28 -0.22
C LYS A 29 -5.56 -20.02 0.42
N ARG A 30 -4.22 -19.87 0.39
CA ARG A 30 -3.54 -18.66 0.87
C ARG A 30 -3.67 -17.49 -0.11
N LYS A 31 -3.56 -17.75 -1.41
CA LYS A 31 -3.78 -16.78 -2.49
C LYS A 31 -5.22 -16.27 -2.47
N GLU A 32 -6.20 -17.15 -2.32
CA GLU A 32 -7.62 -16.75 -2.26
C GLU A 32 -7.90 -15.86 -1.05
N LYS A 33 -7.43 -16.25 0.15
CA LYS A 33 -7.50 -15.38 1.33
C LYS A 33 -6.84 -14.01 1.13
N SER A 34 -5.74 -13.94 0.38
CA SER A 34 -5.09 -12.67 0.03
C SER A 34 -5.92 -11.85 -0.96
N ARG A 35 -6.55 -12.49 -1.96
CA ARG A 35 -7.48 -11.88 -2.92
C ARG A 35 -8.72 -11.33 -2.21
N ASP A 36 -9.33 -12.10 -1.31
CA ASP A 36 -10.47 -11.69 -0.50
C ASP A 36 -10.09 -10.53 0.43
N ALA A 37 -8.93 -10.58 1.08
CA ALA A 37 -8.46 -9.49 1.92
C ALA A 37 -8.17 -8.20 1.12
N ALA A 38 -7.74 -8.31 -0.14
CA ALA A 38 -7.57 -7.16 -1.04
C ALA A 38 -8.92 -6.65 -1.58
N ARG A 39 -9.85 -7.55 -1.90
CA ARG A 39 -11.21 -7.21 -2.34
C ARG A 39 -11.99 -6.50 -1.22
N ASN A 40 -11.97 -7.04 0.00
CA ASN A 40 -12.60 -6.43 1.17
C ASN A 40 -12.04 -5.01 1.42
N ARG A 41 -10.71 -4.82 1.37
CA ARG A 41 -10.10 -3.49 1.42
C ARG A 41 -10.65 -2.54 0.35
N ARG A 42 -10.65 -2.96 -0.92
CA ARG A 42 -11.17 -2.17 -2.06
C ARG A 42 -12.67 -1.85 -1.96
N SER A 43 -13.47 -2.78 -1.45
CA SER A 43 -14.91 -2.57 -1.21
C SER A 43 -15.14 -1.62 -0.04
N ARG A 44 -14.38 -1.75 1.05
CA ARG A 44 -14.50 -0.90 2.24
C ARG A 44 -14.05 0.53 1.96
N GLU A 45 -12.90 0.74 1.31
CA GLU A 45 -12.47 2.10 0.92
C GLU A 45 -13.51 2.74 -0.01
N THR A 46 -14.08 1.99 -0.96
CA THR A 46 -15.04 2.53 -1.91
C THR A 46 -16.34 2.94 -1.22
N LYS A 47 -16.82 2.14 -0.24
CA LYS A 47 -17.92 2.57 0.63
C LYS A 47 -17.58 3.87 1.38
N ILE A 48 -16.39 3.96 2.00
CA ILE A 48 -15.96 5.17 2.72
C ILE A 48 -15.92 6.39 1.79
N PHE A 49 -15.47 6.25 0.53
CA PHE A 49 -15.51 7.33 -0.46
C PHE A 49 -16.93 7.75 -0.84
N THR A 50 -17.87 6.79 -0.97
CA THR A 50 -19.29 7.08 -1.20
C THR A 50 -19.92 7.79 0.00
N ASP A 51 -19.70 7.29 1.22
CA ASP A 51 -20.19 7.89 2.46
C ASP A 51 -19.62 9.32 2.65
N LEU A 52 -18.33 9.54 2.36
CA LEU A 52 -17.67 10.85 2.38
C LEU A 52 -18.27 11.81 1.33
N ALA A 53 -18.54 11.34 0.11
CA ALA A 53 -19.19 12.13 -0.91
C ALA A 53 -20.59 12.60 -0.46
N HIS A 54 -21.40 11.71 0.11
CA HIS A 54 -22.72 12.08 0.64
C HIS A 54 -22.69 13.04 1.85
N ALA A 55 -21.55 13.15 2.54
CA ALA A 55 -21.37 14.08 3.66
C ALA A 55 -20.97 15.51 3.23
N LEU A 56 -20.57 15.73 1.96
CA LEU A 56 -20.24 17.05 1.44
C LEU A 56 -21.51 17.82 1.04
N PRO A 57 -21.54 19.16 1.17
CA PRO A 57 -22.69 20.00 0.80
C PRO A 57 -22.77 20.22 -0.73
N LEU A 58 -22.77 19.13 -1.50
CA LEU A 58 -22.81 19.12 -2.97
C LEU A 58 -23.75 18.01 -3.44
N SER A 59 -24.29 18.13 -4.66
CA SER A 59 -25.15 17.07 -5.21
C SER A 59 -24.38 15.75 -5.37
N ALA A 60 -24.96 14.66 -4.85
CA ALA A 60 -24.43 13.31 -5.03
C ALA A 60 -24.27 12.91 -6.50
N SER A 61 -25.09 13.46 -7.41
CA SER A 61 -24.96 13.20 -8.86
C SER A 61 -23.67 13.75 -9.46
N CYS A 62 -23.20 14.90 -8.96
CA CYS A 62 -21.91 15.48 -9.37
C CYS A 62 -20.76 14.64 -8.78
N LEU A 63 -20.81 14.37 -7.47
CA LEU A 63 -19.76 13.64 -6.77
C LEU A 63 -19.59 12.19 -7.22
N ALA A 64 -20.66 11.53 -7.72
CA ALA A 64 -20.58 10.20 -8.29
C ALA A 64 -19.75 10.13 -9.59
N GLN A 65 -19.54 11.26 -10.27
CA GLN A 65 -18.69 11.37 -11.47
C GLN A 65 -17.24 11.77 -11.14
N LEU A 66 -16.97 12.21 -9.91
CA LEU A 66 -15.63 12.62 -9.49
C LEU A 66 -14.75 11.41 -9.16
N ASP A 67 -13.46 11.53 -9.46
CA ASP A 67 -12.45 10.57 -9.02
C ASP A 67 -12.16 10.71 -7.51
N LYS A 68 -11.59 9.64 -6.93
CA LYS A 68 -11.27 9.56 -5.49
C LYS A 68 -10.37 10.70 -5.01
N ALA A 69 -9.42 11.18 -5.83
CA ALA A 69 -8.51 12.25 -5.43
C ALA A 69 -9.20 13.62 -5.46
N SER A 70 -10.10 13.87 -6.41
CA SER A 70 -10.96 15.06 -6.41
C SER A 70 -11.90 15.10 -5.21
N ILE A 71 -12.49 13.98 -4.82
CA ILE A 71 -13.30 13.89 -3.58
C ILE A 71 -12.46 14.24 -2.34
N MET A 72 -11.23 13.71 -2.21
CA MET A 72 -10.32 14.09 -1.12
C MET A 72 -9.99 15.58 -1.11
N ARG A 73 -9.67 16.16 -2.28
CA ARG A 73 -9.37 17.59 -2.41
C ARG A 73 -10.55 18.45 -2.00
N LEU A 74 -11.77 18.12 -2.43
CA LEU A 74 -12.99 18.82 -2.01
C LEU A 74 -13.24 18.68 -0.51
N ALA A 75 -13.06 17.50 0.08
CA ALA A 75 -13.24 17.30 1.52
C ALA A 75 -12.24 18.12 2.35
N ILE A 76 -10.96 18.14 1.97
CA ILE A 76 -9.93 18.96 2.61
C ILE A 76 -10.27 20.44 2.47
N SER A 77 -10.62 20.90 1.26
CA SER A 77 -10.98 22.31 1.02
C SER A 77 -12.23 22.73 1.80
N TYR A 78 -13.25 21.87 1.87
CA TYR A 78 -14.47 22.13 2.64
C TYR A 78 -14.17 22.28 4.14
N LEU A 79 -13.38 21.36 4.71
CA LEU A 79 -12.95 21.45 6.10
C LEU A 79 -12.08 22.69 6.36
N LYS A 80 -11.18 23.06 5.45
CA LYS A 80 -10.37 24.29 5.56
C LYS A 80 -11.23 25.56 5.49
N VAL A 81 -12.14 25.67 4.53
CA VAL A 81 -13.04 26.83 4.42
C VAL A 81 -13.95 26.92 5.64
N ARG A 82 -14.52 25.80 6.08
CA ARG A 82 -15.33 25.77 7.30
C ARG A 82 -14.50 26.14 8.53
N SER A 83 -13.28 25.64 8.64
CA SER A 83 -12.33 26.11 9.65
C SER A 83 -12.21 27.62 9.55
N LEU A 84 -11.79 28.22 8.44
CA LEU A 84 -11.63 29.68 8.32
C LEU A 84 -12.90 30.49 8.66
N LEU A 85 -14.09 30.00 8.32
CA LEU A 85 -15.37 30.64 8.69
C LEU A 85 -15.67 30.54 10.20
N ASP A 86 -15.33 29.40 10.81
CA ASP A 86 -15.40 29.16 12.26
C ASP A 86 -14.16 29.77 13.00
N SER A 87 -13.11 30.13 12.26
CA SER A 87 -11.74 30.42 12.73
C SER A 87 -11.25 31.81 12.35
N SER A 88 -12.14 32.78 12.51
CA SER A 88 -11.78 34.07 13.11
C SER A 88 -11.22 33.93 14.57
N ALA A 89 -10.75 32.74 14.98
CA ALA A 89 -10.25 32.38 16.30
C ALA A 89 -9.08 31.38 16.30
N LEU A 90 -8.66 30.81 15.15
CA LEU A 90 -7.58 29.79 15.06
C LEU A 90 -6.84 29.85 13.71
N ASP A 91 -5.51 29.92 13.75
CA ASP A 91 -4.63 30.01 12.56
C ASP A 91 -3.84 28.69 12.27
N ASP A 92 -4.08 27.62 13.03
CA ASP A 92 -3.03 26.61 13.31
C ASP A 92 -2.85 25.43 12.31
N ILE A 93 -3.71 25.25 11.30
CA ILE A 93 -3.69 24.03 10.44
C ILE A 93 -2.78 24.19 9.19
N LEU A 94 -1.80 25.09 9.22
CA LEU A 94 -0.83 25.30 8.13
C LEU A 94 0.61 24.90 8.47
N GLU A 95 0.97 24.67 9.75
CA GLU A 95 2.38 24.44 10.13
C GLU A 95 2.83 22.95 10.05
N SER A 96 1.90 21.99 9.97
CA SER A 96 2.23 20.55 9.98
C SER A 96 2.58 19.94 8.61
N GLY A 97 2.63 20.76 7.54
CA GLY A 97 2.75 20.27 6.16
C GLY A 97 4.15 20.27 5.55
N GLU A 98 5.08 21.13 6.00
CA GLU A 98 6.31 21.40 5.25
C GLU A 98 7.51 21.74 6.14
N SER A 99 8.27 20.70 6.53
CA SER A 99 9.63 20.86 7.07
C SER A 99 10.63 20.16 6.16
N LEU A 100 11.08 20.89 5.13
CA LEU A 100 12.26 20.52 4.35
C LEU A 100 13.51 20.85 5.16
N ALA A 101 13.97 19.90 5.98
CA ALA A 101 15.25 20.03 6.65
C ALA A 101 16.41 19.99 5.61
N PRO A 102 17.32 20.96 5.59
CA PRO A 102 18.46 20.93 4.67
C PRO A 102 19.42 19.80 5.04
N VAL A 103 19.77 18.96 4.06
CA VAL A 103 20.78 17.90 4.20
C VAL A 103 22.10 18.52 4.63
N THR A 104 22.43 18.39 5.91
CA THR A 104 23.71 18.82 6.47
C THR A 104 24.62 17.61 6.60
N GLN A 105 25.57 17.50 5.67
CA GLN A 105 26.55 16.43 5.66
C GLN A 105 27.58 16.63 6.80
N GLN A 106 27.61 15.71 7.77
CA GLN A 106 28.72 15.60 8.72
C GLN A 106 29.38 14.21 8.70
N ARG A 107 30.70 14.23 8.80
CA ARG A 107 31.61 13.06 8.67
C ARG A 107 31.84 12.41 10.03
N GLY A 108 31.90 11.07 10.05
CA GLY A 108 32.48 10.28 11.14
C GLY A 108 31.62 10.26 12.43
N VAL A 109 31.79 9.29 13.33
CA VAL A 109 32.81 8.22 13.40
C VAL A 109 32.10 6.94 13.84
N VAL A 110 32.46 5.77 13.28
CA VAL A 110 31.91 4.49 13.75
C VAL A 110 32.56 4.13 15.10
N SER A 111 31.78 4.07 16.17
CA SER A 111 32.24 3.55 17.46
C SER A 111 31.21 2.62 18.13
N SER A 112 31.57 1.34 18.17
CA SER A 112 31.22 0.37 19.22
C SER A 112 29.74 0.07 19.51
N ILE A 113 29.12 -0.75 18.66
CA ILE A 113 28.04 -1.64 19.13
C ILE A 113 28.66 -2.71 20.02
N LYS A 114 28.46 -2.61 21.35
CA LYS A 114 28.73 -3.72 22.27
C LYS A 114 27.55 -4.69 22.24
N THR A 115 27.73 -5.85 21.63
CA THR A 115 26.76 -6.95 21.70
C THR A 115 26.88 -7.68 23.03
N ASN A 116 25.94 -7.48 23.95
CA ASN A 116 25.82 -8.32 25.14
C ASN A 116 25.19 -9.67 24.75
N ALA A 117 26.04 -10.64 24.41
CA ALA A 117 25.65 -12.00 24.10
C ALA A 117 25.55 -12.85 25.39
N SER A 118 24.42 -12.75 26.09
CA SER A 118 24.08 -13.67 27.19
C SER A 118 22.57 -13.74 27.41
N LEU A 119 21.91 -14.74 26.81
CA LEU A 119 20.66 -15.38 27.27
C LEU A 119 20.23 -16.44 26.24
N LEU A 120 20.74 -17.66 26.40
CA LEU A 120 20.16 -18.89 25.86
C LEU A 120 19.89 -19.83 27.05
N PRO A 121 18.68 -20.38 27.22
CA PRO A 121 18.43 -21.45 28.18
C PRO A 121 19.08 -22.76 27.71
N LYS A 122 19.38 -23.64 28.68
CA LYS A 122 19.97 -24.97 28.49
C LYS A 122 18.93 -26.00 28.08
#